data_AF-A0AAV0RS88-F1
#
_entry.id   AF-A0AAV0RS88-F1
#
_cell.length_a   1.000
_cell.length_b   1.000
_cell.length_c   1.000
_cell.angle_alpha   90.00
_cell.angle_beta   90.00
_cell.angle_gamma   90.00
#
_symmetry.space_group_name_H-M   'P 1'
#
loop_
_entity.id
_entity.type
_entity.pdbx_description
1 polymer ?
#
loop_
_entity_poly.entity_id
_entity_poly.type
_entity_poly.pdbx_seq_one_letter_code
_entity_poly.pdbx_strand_id
1 'polypeptide(L)'
;NSTNAHDFISYTISKGYKIEAWEFGNELSGTGIGASVSADTYAKDVGKLNEIVDALYKNSNKKPSIMAPGGFFEQGWFAKLLKITGPGTLNTVSHHMYNLGAGVDHHLIEHILNPYYLSKVSKTFSSLSQTIQQNGPWASVWVGESGGAFNSGGFHVSDTSVNSFWYLDQLGMAAAYNTKVYCRQTLVGGHYSLLNTTTFVPNPDYYSALLWHRLMGKTVLGVTTTASPYLRYYAHCSKGRAGITLLLINMSNNTDFIVKARSRSNLKQVQLEAESAANK
;
A
#
# COMPACT_ATOMS: atom_id res chain seq x y z
N ASN A 1 17.40 12.66 23.15
CA ASN A 1 18.74 12.77 22.54
C ASN A 1 18.60 12.44 21.06
N SER A 2 18.90 13.36 20.14
CA SER A 2 18.68 13.21 18.69
C SER A 2 19.97 13.23 17.86
N THR A 3 21.14 13.10 18.50
CA THR A 3 22.45 13.21 17.84
C THR A 3 22.66 12.17 16.77
N ASN A 4 22.29 10.90 17.02
CA ASN A 4 22.47 9.83 16.04
C ASN A 4 21.70 10.09 14.73
N ALA A 5 20.45 10.54 14.81
CA ALA A 5 19.66 10.90 13.63
C ALA A 5 20.27 12.11 12.90
N HIS A 6 20.67 13.15 13.63
CA HIS A 6 21.32 14.33 13.06
C HIS A 6 22.60 13.97 12.30
N ASP A 7 23.48 13.16 12.91
CA ASP A 7 24.76 12.79 12.33
C ASP A 7 24.59 11.88 11.12
N PHE A 8 23.62 10.96 11.17
CA PHE A 8 23.30 10.11 10.03
C PHE A 8 22.75 10.92 8.84
N ILE A 9 21.82 11.84 9.09
CA ILE A 9 21.27 12.71 8.03
C ILE A 9 22.39 13.61 7.46
N SER A 10 23.21 14.22 8.32
CA SER A 10 24.37 15.02 7.91
C SER A 10 25.35 14.23 7.04
N TYR A 11 25.61 12.98 7.41
CA TYR A 11 26.44 12.07 6.63
C TYR A 11 25.85 11.81 5.24
N THR A 12 24.55 11.51 5.12
CA THR A 12 23.92 11.28 3.81
C THR A 12 24.00 12.51 2.90
N ILE A 13 23.85 13.72 3.46
CA ILE A 13 24.05 14.97 2.72
C ILE A 13 25.50 15.10 2.26
N SER A 14 26.47 14.82 3.13
CA SER A 14 27.91 14.89 2.80
C SER A 14 28.32 13.94 1.66
N LYS A 15 27.58 12.84 1.48
CA LYS A 15 27.75 11.88 0.39
C LYS A 15 26.95 12.23 -0.87
N GLY A 16 26.14 13.29 -0.83
CA GLY A 16 25.28 13.68 -1.94
C GLY A 16 24.14 12.69 -2.21
N TYR A 17 23.75 11.88 -1.22
CA TYR A 17 22.66 10.92 -1.38
C TYR A 17 21.31 11.63 -1.51
N LYS A 18 20.53 11.21 -2.50
CA LYS A 18 19.18 11.74 -2.73
C LYS A 18 18.19 10.94 -1.90
N ILE A 19 17.75 11.53 -0.79
CA ILE A 19 16.73 10.95 0.07
C ILE A 19 15.38 11.60 -0.25
N GLU A 20 14.35 10.77 -0.50
CA GLU A 20 13.00 11.27 -0.79
C GLU A 20 12.21 11.55 0.49
N ALA A 21 12.37 10.68 1.49
CA ALA A 21 11.67 10.80 2.76
C ALA A 21 12.46 10.16 3.90
N TRP A 22 12.17 10.62 5.12
CA TRP A 22 12.61 10.04 6.38
C TRP A 22 11.41 9.53 7.17
N GLU A 23 11.55 8.34 7.75
CA GLU A 23 10.61 7.78 8.73
C GLU A 23 11.27 7.66 10.11
N PHE A 24 10.46 7.58 11.15
CA PHE A 24 10.92 7.47 12.54
C PHE A 24 10.24 6.31 13.27
N GLY A 25 11.01 5.26 13.58
CA GLY A 25 10.48 4.07 14.25
C GLY A 25 9.66 3.17 13.31
N ASN A 26 9.28 2.01 13.84
CA ASN A 26 8.53 0.97 13.13
C ASN A 26 7.52 0.33 14.08
N GLU A 27 6.25 0.29 13.69
CA GLU A 27 5.15 -0.36 14.40
C GLU A 27 4.97 0.08 15.86
N LEU A 28 5.25 1.36 16.15
CA LEU A 28 5.09 1.96 17.48
C LEU A 28 3.69 2.55 17.73
N SER A 29 2.86 2.63 16.67
CA SER A 29 1.53 3.25 16.75
C SER A 29 0.51 2.33 17.42
N GLY A 30 -0.41 2.93 18.19
CA GLY A 30 -1.52 2.20 18.79
C GLY A 30 -1.06 1.17 19.82
N THR A 31 -1.53 -0.06 19.67
CA THR A 31 -1.12 -1.23 20.45
C THR A 31 0.35 -1.61 20.25
N GLY A 32 0.89 -1.31 19.06
CA GLY A 32 2.29 -1.54 18.69
C GLY A 32 2.69 -3.02 18.58
N ILE A 33 3.87 -3.26 18.03
CA ILE A 33 4.50 -4.59 17.96
C ILE A 33 5.80 -4.57 18.75
N GLY A 34 5.84 -5.28 19.88
CA GLY A 34 6.98 -5.31 20.81
C GLY A 34 7.10 -4.06 21.69
N ALA A 35 6.78 -2.87 21.16
CA ALA A 35 6.72 -1.62 21.89
C ALA A 35 5.64 -0.70 21.33
N SER A 36 5.16 0.26 22.15
CA SER A 36 4.22 1.29 21.73
C SER A 36 4.55 2.65 22.33
N VAL A 37 4.20 3.71 21.59
CA VAL A 37 4.37 5.09 22.02
C VAL A 37 3.05 5.84 21.83
N SER A 38 2.69 6.70 22.79
CA SER A 38 1.50 7.53 22.66
C SER A 38 1.62 8.49 21.46
N ALA A 39 0.51 8.81 20.82
CA ALA A 39 0.50 9.73 19.69
C ALA A 39 1.10 11.11 20.06
N ASP A 40 0.94 11.58 21.31
CA ASP A 40 1.52 12.85 21.78
C ASP A 40 3.04 12.83 21.79
N THR A 41 3.63 11.76 22.36
CA THR A 41 5.09 11.61 22.43
C THR A 41 5.65 11.42 21.03
N TYR A 42 5.05 10.52 20.26
CA TYR A 42 5.49 10.25 18.89
C TYR A 42 5.41 11.50 18.00
N ALA A 43 4.35 12.31 18.12
CA ALA A 43 4.22 13.57 17.38
C ALA A 43 5.32 14.58 17.72
N LYS A 44 5.73 14.68 19.00
CA LYS A 44 6.85 15.53 19.42
C LYS A 44 8.16 15.05 18.81
N ASP A 45 8.38 13.75 18.77
CA ASP A 45 9.60 13.15 18.20
C ASP A 45 9.65 13.35 16.67
N VAL A 46 8.52 13.17 15.97
CA VAL A 46 8.37 13.49 14.54
C VAL A 46 8.63 14.98 14.29
N GLY A 47 8.10 15.87 15.14
CA GLY A 47 8.40 17.30 15.08
C GLY A 47 9.89 17.58 15.21
N LYS A 48 10.57 16.89 16.14
CA LYS A 48 12.01 17.05 16.33
C LYS A 48 12.82 16.56 15.13
N LEU A 49 12.41 15.45 14.52
CA LEU A 49 13.00 14.98 13.26
C LEU A 49 12.80 16.01 12.15
N ASN A 50 11.60 16.58 12.03
CA ASN A 50 11.33 17.61 11.03
C ASN A 50 12.25 18.84 11.20
N GLU A 51 12.43 19.33 12.44
CA GLU A 51 13.36 20.44 12.75
C GLU A 51 14.80 20.12 12.31
N ILE A 52 15.27 18.89 12.55
CA ILE A 52 16.61 18.45 12.15
C ILE A 52 16.74 18.46 10.62
N VAL A 53 15.76 17.91 9.91
CA VAL A 53 15.74 17.89 8.45
C VAL A 53 15.68 19.32 7.91
N ASP A 54 14.84 20.19 8.47
CA ASP A 54 14.77 21.61 8.09
C ASP A 54 16.11 22.33 8.26
N ALA A 55 16.76 22.16 9.40
CA ALA A 55 18.04 22.80 9.69
C ALA A 55 19.15 22.34 8.72
N LEU A 56 19.24 21.03 8.47
CA LEU A 56 20.28 20.43 7.63
C LEU A 56 20.06 20.68 6.14
N TYR A 57 18.81 20.76 5.69
CA TYR A 57 18.45 21.00 4.29
C TYR A 57 18.11 22.47 3.96
N LYS A 58 18.36 23.43 4.86
CA LYS A 58 17.98 24.85 4.68
C LYS A 58 18.43 25.51 3.37
N ASN A 59 19.55 25.07 2.81
CA ASN A 59 20.13 25.59 1.57
C ASN A 59 19.96 24.61 0.38
N SER A 60 19.17 23.56 0.56
CA SER A 60 18.95 22.53 -0.44
C SER A 60 17.72 22.87 -1.29
N ASN A 61 17.83 22.67 -2.61
CA ASN A 61 16.71 22.90 -3.54
C ASN A 61 15.55 21.90 -3.36
N LYS A 62 15.82 20.74 -2.75
CA LYS A 62 14.81 19.72 -2.45
C LYS A 62 15.01 19.21 -1.02
N LYS A 63 13.98 19.31 -0.20
CA LYS A 63 13.92 18.76 1.16
C LYS A 63 13.21 17.39 1.12
N PRO A 64 13.74 16.35 1.80
CA PRO A 64 13.01 15.10 1.99
C PRO A 64 11.73 15.30 2.80
N SER A 65 10.67 14.56 2.48
CA SER A 65 9.44 14.55 3.30
C SER A 65 9.65 13.81 4.62
N ILE A 66 8.89 14.16 5.65
CA ILE A 66 8.72 13.26 6.80
C ILE A 66 7.53 12.34 6.55
N MET A 67 7.70 11.06 6.87
CA MET A 67 6.70 10.02 6.74
C MET A 67 6.53 9.30 8.09
N ALA A 68 5.29 8.97 8.45
CA ALA A 68 4.96 8.37 9.75
C ALA A 68 3.52 7.81 9.77
N PRO A 69 3.14 6.93 10.71
CA PRO A 69 3.99 6.36 11.76
C PRO A 69 4.71 5.05 11.39
N GLY A 70 4.50 4.50 10.20
CA GLY A 70 5.06 3.18 9.84
C GLY A 70 4.50 2.07 10.74
N GLY A 71 3.18 2.03 10.95
CA GLY A 71 2.54 1.04 11.83
C GLY A 71 1.09 0.74 11.46
N PHE A 72 0.44 -0.12 12.23
CA PHE A 72 -0.95 -0.53 11.96
C PHE A 72 -1.94 0.59 12.25
N PHE A 73 -2.93 0.75 11.37
CA PHE A 73 -3.91 1.81 11.48
C PHE A 73 -4.84 1.62 12.68
N GLU A 74 -4.77 2.57 13.62
CA GLU A 74 -5.74 2.75 14.70
C GLU A 74 -6.29 4.18 14.64
N GLN A 75 -7.60 4.31 14.38
CA GLN A 75 -8.24 5.58 14.03
C GLN A 75 -7.97 6.70 15.04
N GLY A 76 -8.13 6.44 16.33
CA GLY A 76 -7.92 7.44 17.38
C GLY A 76 -6.47 7.90 17.46
N TRP A 77 -5.52 6.98 17.32
CA TRP A 77 -4.09 7.26 17.38
C TRP A 77 -3.65 8.10 16.16
N PHE A 78 -4.05 7.68 14.94
CA PHE A 78 -3.71 8.38 13.70
C PHE A 78 -4.34 9.77 13.63
N ALA A 79 -5.62 9.90 14.03
CA ALA A 79 -6.29 11.20 14.09
C ALA A 79 -5.56 12.16 15.05
N LYS A 80 -5.11 11.66 16.20
CA LYS A 80 -4.38 12.46 17.19
C LYS A 80 -2.99 12.88 16.66
N LEU A 81 -2.25 11.97 16.04
CA LEU A 81 -0.96 12.28 15.42
C LEU A 81 -1.09 13.44 14.41
N LEU A 82 -2.07 13.36 13.51
CA LEU A 82 -2.29 14.37 12.47
C LEU A 82 -2.66 15.74 13.05
N LYS A 83 -3.53 15.77 14.07
CA LYS A 83 -3.90 17.02 14.75
C LYS A 83 -2.72 17.71 15.43
N ILE A 84 -1.81 16.94 16.03
CA ILE A 84 -0.67 17.51 16.76
C ILE A 84 0.43 17.95 15.80
N THR A 85 0.75 17.14 14.78
CA THR A 85 1.83 17.44 13.84
C THR A 85 1.46 18.56 12.86
N GLY A 86 0.23 18.57 12.37
CA GLY A 86 -0.28 19.59 11.46
C GLY A 86 0.39 19.59 10.08
N PRO A 87 -0.06 20.51 9.19
CA PRO A 87 0.55 20.70 7.89
C PRO A 87 1.98 21.25 8.03
N GLY A 88 2.89 20.80 7.16
CA GLY A 88 4.29 21.24 7.14
C GLY A 88 5.24 20.36 7.95
N THR A 89 4.72 19.63 8.94
CA THR A 89 5.49 18.62 9.68
C THR A 89 5.28 17.23 9.08
N LEU A 90 4.03 16.77 8.97
CA LEU A 90 3.69 15.43 8.50
C LEU A 90 2.80 15.51 7.25
N ASN A 91 3.42 15.34 6.08
CA ASN A 91 2.74 15.38 4.78
C ASN A 91 2.50 13.99 4.17
N THR A 92 3.12 12.95 4.73
CA THR A 92 2.95 11.58 4.27
C THR A 92 2.61 10.67 5.44
N VAL A 93 1.43 10.06 5.39
CA VAL A 93 0.99 9.06 6.37
C VAL A 93 1.31 7.68 5.83
N SER A 94 2.19 6.96 6.49
CA SER A 94 2.49 5.55 6.21
C SER A 94 1.78 4.62 7.19
N HIS A 95 1.20 3.55 6.67
CA HIS A 95 0.66 2.47 7.50
C HIS A 95 1.08 1.11 6.98
N HIS A 96 1.10 0.13 7.88
CA HIS A 96 1.37 -1.27 7.55
C HIS A 96 0.08 -2.00 7.24
N MET A 97 0.18 -3.08 6.45
CA MET A 97 -0.96 -3.90 6.10
C MET A 97 -0.58 -5.38 5.95
N TYR A 98 -1.13 -6.24 6.79
CA TYR A 98 -1.02 -7.69 6.67
C TYR A 98 -2.39 -8.31 6.90
N ASN A 99 -3.12 -8.54 5.80
CA ASN A 99 -4.53 -8.90 5.84
C ASN A 99 -4.82 -10.37 5.50
N LEU A 100 -3.81 -11.24 5.40
CA LEU A 100 -3.99 -12.68 5.17
C LEU A 100 -3.85 -13.55 6.44
N GLY A 101 -3.23 -13.00 7.50
CA GLY A 101 -2.90 -13.75 8.73
C GLY A 101 -1.40 -14.01 8.89
N ALA A 102 -1.06 -14.95 9.76
CA ALA A 102 0.32 -15.34 10.03
C ALA A 102 0.88 -16.24 8.91
N GLY A 103 2.18 -16.18 8.64
CA GLY A 103 2.83 -17.07 7.67
C GLY A 103 2.70 -18.56 7.99
N VAL A 104 2.46 -18.92 9.24
CA VAL A 104 2.25 -20.31 9.68
C VAL A 104 0.81 -20.81 9.49
N ASP A 105 -0.11 -19.94 9.07
CA ASP A 105 -1.52 -20.31 8.88
C ASP A 105 -1.69 -21.26 7.67
N HIS A 106 -2.28 -22.43 7.91
CA HIS A 106 -2.51 -23.44 6.87
C HIS A 106 -3.66 -23.06 5.91
N HIS A 107 -4.47 -22.04 6.25
CA HIS A 107 -5.60 -21.57 5.43
C HIS A 107 -5.25 -20.37 4.54
N LEU A 108 -3.96 -20.00 4.40
CA LEU A 108 -3.57 -18.84 3.59
C LEU A 108 -4.08 -18.89 2.14
N ILE A 109 -4.04 -20.06 1.49
CA ILE A 109 -4.57 -20.22 0.13
C ILE A 109 -6.08 -19.94 0.09
N GLU A 110 -6.84 -20.44 1.07
CA GLU A 110 -8.28 -20.19 1.18
C GLU A 110 -8.57 -18.70 1.39
N HIS A 111 -7.77 -18.02 2.21
CA HIS A 111 -7.88 -16.57 2.41
C HIS A 111 -7.59 -15.77 1.13
N ILE A 112 -6.55 -16.16 0.39
CA ILE A 112 -6.13 -15.51 -0.86
C ILE A 112 -7.18 -15.67 -1.96
N LEU A 113 -7.83 -16.84 -2.05
CA LEU A 113 -8.81 -17.16 -3.09
C LEU A 113 -10.25 -16.82 -2.69
N ASN A 114 -10.47 -16.28 -1.48
CA ASN A 114 -11.80 -15.89 -1.00
C ASN A 114 -12.03 -14.37 -1.17
N PRO A 115 -12.88 -13.93 -2.13
CA PRO A 115 -13.11 -12.52 -2.37
C PRO A 115 -13.78 -11.81 -1.18
N TYR A 116 -14.56 -12.50 -0.36
CA TYR A 116 -15.18 -11.94 0.84
C TYR A 116 -14.15 -11.70 1.93
N TYR A 117 -13.18 -12.61 2.07
CA TYR A 117 -12.07 -12.46 3.00
C TYR A 117 -11.21 -11.25 2.61
N LEU A 118 -10.77 -11.18 1.34
CA LEU A 118 -9.98 -10.06 0.85
C LEU A 118 -10.70 -8.71 0.96
N SER A 119 -12.03 -8.69 0.80
CA SER A 119 -12.81 -7.45 0.89
C SER A 119 -12.86 -6.84 2.30
N LYS A 120 -12.51 -7.59 3.35
CA LYS A 120 -12.50 -7.06 4.74
C LYS A 120 -11.58 -5.86 4.91
N VAL A 121 -10.45 -5.84 4.18
CA VAL A 121 -9.45 -4.76 4.29
C VAL A 121 -9.93 -3.41 3.76
N SER A 122 -11.00 -3.41 2.96
CA SER A 122 -11.65 -2.18 2.48
C SER A 122 -12.11 -1.27 3.62
N LYS A 123 -12.50 -1.87 4.77
CA LYS A 123 -12.87 -1.12 5.97
C LYS A 123 -11.69 -0.29 6.47
N THR A 124 -10.49 -0.88 6.58
CA THR A 124 -9.27 -0.17 7.00
C THR A 124 -8.95 0.99 6.06
N PHE A 125 -8.97 0.76 4.74
CA PHE A 125 -8.73 1.82 3.77
C PHE A 125 -9.77 2.94 3.85
N SER A 126 -11.06 2.60 3.98
CA SER A 126 -12.14 3.58 4.10
C SER A 126 -12.03 4.42 5.38
N SER A 127 -11.78 3.79 6.52
CA SER A 127 -11.61 4.47 7.81
C SER A 127 -10.36 5.35 7.84
N LEU A 128 -9.25 4.89 7.25
CA LEU A 128 -8.06 5.72 7.09
C LEU A 128 -8.34 6.91 6.17
N SER A 129 -8.96 6.70 5.00
CA SER A 129 -9.33 7.79 4.10
C SER A 129 -10.20 8.84 4.79
N GLN A 130 -11.22 8.43 5.55
CA GLN A 130 -12.07 9.35 6.33
C GLN A 130 -11.27 10.09 7.40
N THR A 131 -10.36 9.39 8.08
CA THR A 131 -9.50 9.98 9.11
C THR A 131 -8.59 11.06 8.52
N ILE A 132 -8.01 10.81 7.35
CA ILE A 132 -7.19 11.80 6.63
C ILE A 132 -8.04 12.99 6.19
N GLN A 133 -9.20 12.76 5.58
CA GLN A 133 -10.08 13.85 5.13
C GLN A 133 -10.47 14.79 6.29
N GLN A 134 -10.72 14.24 7.48
CA GLN A 134 -11.15 15.01 8.64
C GLN A 134 -10.00 15.69 9.40
N ASN A 135 -8.85 15.02 9.51
CA ASN A 135 -7.80 15.43 10.47
C ASN A 135 -6.49 15.82 9.79
N GLY A 136 -6.32 15.51 8.51
CA GLY A 136 -5.08 15.73 7.76
C GLY A 136 -5.28 15.83 6.25
N PRO A 137 -6.20 16.66 5.71
CA PRO A 137 -6.51 16.69 4.28
C PRO A 137 -5.33 17.11 3.38
N TRP A 138 -4.25 17.65 3.97
CA TRP A 138 -2.99 17.96 3.29
C TRP A 138 -2.08 16.74 3.08
N ALA A 139 -2.32 15.64 3.78
CA ALA A 139 -1.43 14.49 3.81
C ALA A 139 -1.78 13.46 2.73
N SER A 140 -0.75 12.84 2.16
CA SER A 140 -0.88 11.69 1.27
C SER A 140 -0.76 10.38 2.05
N VAL A 141 -1.52 9.36 1.65
CA VAL A 141 -1.48 8.03 2.30
C VAL A 141 -0.62 7.06 1.52
N TRP A 142 0.24 6.35 2.22
CA TRP A 142 1.13 5.32 1.71
C TRP A 142 0.89 4.02 2.51
N VAL A 143 0.83 2.89 1.81
CA VAL A 143 1.10 1.60 2.45
C VAL A 143 2.63 1.51 2.53
N GLY A 144 3.17 1.72 3.74
CA GLY A 144 4.61 1.76 4.01
C GLY A 144 5.26 0.38 4.08
N GLU A 145 4.45 -0.64 4.40
CA GLU A 145 4.89 -2.03 4.46
C GLU A 145 3.69 -2.98 4.27
N SER A 146 3.81 -3.97 3.41
CA SER A 146 2.82 -5.04 3.27
C SER A 146 3.38 -6.27 2.56
N GLY A 147 3.14 -7.46 3.14
CA GLY A 147 3.51 -8.76 2.55
C GLY A 147 2.36 -9.77 2.49
N GLY A 148 1.14 -9.33 2.80
CA GLY A 148 -0.06 -10.16 2.84
C GLY A 148 -0.15 -10.96 4.13
N ALA A 149 0.73 -11.94 4.29
CA ALA A 149 0.89 -12.69 5.52
C ALA A 149 2.11 -12.19 6.31
N PHE A 150 1.94 -11.90 7.61
CA PHE A 150 3.04 -11.46 8.48
C PHE A 150 3.94 -12.66 8.87
N ASN A 151 5.00 -12.44 9.64
CA ASN A 151 5.99 -13.47 10.00
C ASN A 151 6.66 -14.12 8.77
N SER A 152 7.17 -13.29 7.86
CA SER A 152 7.89 -13.70 6.64
C SER A 152 7.05 -14.33 5.54
N GLY A 153 5.72 -14.31 5.63
CA GLY A 153 4.85 -14.92 4.64
C GLY A 153 4.74 -16.45 4.79
N GLY A 154 3.83 -17.06 4.03
CA GLY A 154 3.60 -18.49 4.07
C GLY A 154 4.59 -19.26 3.20
N PHE A 155 5.23 -20.27 3.78
CA PHE A 155 6.10 -21.18 3.05
C PHE A 155 5.31 -21.93 1.96
N HIS A 156 5.83 -21.94 0.73
CA HIS A 156 5.16 -22.51 -0.46
C HIS A 156 3.81 -21.87 -0.81
N VAL A 157 3.51 -20.69 -0.27
CA VAL A 157 2.30 -19.93 -0.58
C VAL A 157 2.69 -18.55 -1.09
N SER A 158 3.38 -17.76 -0.26
CA SER A 158 3.66 -16.34 -0.54
C SER A 158 4.70 -16.10 -1.63
N ASP A 159 5.49 -17.12 -1.99
CA ASP A 159 6.48 -17.11 -3.08
C ASP A 159 5.95 -17.74 -4.38
N THR A 160 4.67 -18.13 -4.42
CA THR A 160 4.06 -18.82 -5.57
C THR A 160 3.03 -17.95 -6.30
N SER A 161 2.53 -18.43 -7.44
CA SER A 161 1.57 -17.68 -8.26
C SER A 161 0.24 -17.43 -7.57
N VAL A 162 -0.14 -18.23 -6.57
CA VAL A 162 -1.39 -18.02 -5.84
C VAL A 162 -1.38 -16.67 -5.12
N ASN A 163 -0.23 -16.22 -4.61
CA ASN A 163 -0.11 -14.95 -3.89
C ASN A 163 -0.38 -13.73 -4.79
N SER A 164 -0.21 -13.87 -6.12
CA SER A 164 -0.49 -12.79 -7.07
C SER A 164 -1.96 -12.39 -7.11
N PHE A 165 -2.89 -13.29 -6.75
CA PHE A 165 -4.31 -12.96 -6.60
C PHE A 165 -4.52 -11.91 -5.51
N TRP A 166 -3.92 -12.11 -4.34
CA TRP A 166 -3.94 -11.14 -3.26
C TRP A 166 -3.16 -9.87 -3.65
N TYR A 167 -1.96 -10.01 -4.21
CA TYR A 167 -1.09 -8.85 -4.40
C TYR A 167 -1.66 -7.85 -5.41
N LEU A 168 -2.13 -8.34 -6.57
CA LEU A 168 -2.80 -7.48 -7.57
C LEU A 168 -4.10 -6.89 -7.03
N ASP A 169 -4.84 -7.65 -6.24
CA ASP A 169 -6.04 -7.17 -5.56
C ASP A 169 -5.73 -6.02 -4.59
N GLN A 170 -4.69 -6.14 -3.77
CA GLN A 170 -4.30 -5.11 -2.82
C GLN A 170 -3.79 -3.85 -3.50
N LEU A 171 -3.02 -3.97 -4.60
CA LEU A 171 -2.61 -2.81 -5.40
C LEU A 171 -3.83 -2.07 -5.95
N GLY A 172 -4.80 -2.81 -6.48
CA GLY A 172 -6.07 -2.28 -6.96
C GLY A 172 -6.88 -1.57 -5.87
N MET A 173 -7.07 -2.24 -4.74
CA MET A 173 -7.85 -1.71 -3.63
C MET A 173 -7.21 -0.47 -3.01
N ALA A 174 -5.90 -0.50 -2.75
CA ALA A 174 -5.18 0.66 -2.23
C ALA A 174 -5.33 1.87 -3.17
N ALA A 175 -5.19 1.66 -4.49
CA ALA A 175 -5.37 2.72 -5.46
C ALA A 175 -6.81 3.29 -5.46
N ALA A 176 -7.83 2.43 -5.36
CA ALA A 176 -9.23 2.84 -5.29
C ALA A 176 -9.55 3.75 -4.08
N TYR A 177 -8.82 3.56 -2.98
CA TYR A 177 -8.91 4.42 -1.78
C TYR A 177 -7.85 5.54 -1.74
N ASN A 178 -7.31 5.91 -2.90
CA ASN A 178 -6.42 7.07 -3.07
C ASN A 178 -5.05 6.94 -2.35
N THR A 179 -4.63 5.72 -2.01
CA THR A 179 -3.26 5.45 -1.56
C THR A 179 -2.28 5.71 -2.71
N LYS A 180 -1.22 6.47 -2.44
CA LYS A 180 -0.28 6.99 -3.45
C LYS A 180 0.90 6.07 -3.73
N VAL A 181 1.33 5.31 -2.71
CA VAL A 181 2.46 4.39 -2.78
C VAL A 181 2.11 3.11 -2.04
N TYR A 182 2.61 1.99 -2.56
CA TYR A 182 2.49 0.69 -1.95
C TYR A 182 3.86 0.03 -1.89
N CYS A 183 4.42 -0.04 -0.68
CA CYS A 183 5.71 -0.65 -0.42
C CYS A 183 5.52 -2.14 -0.10
N ARG A 184 5.98 -2.99 -1.01
CA ARG A 184 5.95 -4.45 -0.85
C ARG A 184 7.08 -4.91 0.06
N GLN A 185 6.69 -5.53 1.17
CA GLN A 185 7.58 -6.35 1.99
C GLN A 185 7.68 -7.74 1.32
N THR A 186 8.81 -8.13 0.72
CA THR A 186 10.08 -7.41 0.52
C THR A 186 10.52 -7.49 -0.95
N LEU A 187 11.54 -6.72 -1.32
CA LEU A 187 12.30 -7.02 -2.53
C LEU A 187 13.05 -8.36 -2.41
N VAL A 188 13.73 -8.60 -1.28
CA VAL A 188 14.50 -9.81 -0.97
C VAL A 188 14.32 -10.16 0.51
N GLY A 189 14.16 -11.45 0.84
CA GLY A 189 14.06 -11.95 2.21
C GLY A 189 12.64 -12.34 2.65
N GLY A 190 12.49 -13.49 3.29
CA GLY A 190 11.19 -14.08 3.61
C GLY A 190 10.50 -14.76 2.40
N HIS A 191 9.43 -15.49 2.65
CA HIS A 191 8.62 -16.17 1.64
C HIS A 191 7.76 -15.20 0.81
N TYR A 192 7.45 -14.00 1.31
CA TYR A 192 6.75 -12.96 0.54
C TYR A 192 7.66 -12.14 -0.40
N SER A 193 8.92 -12.53 -0.57
CA SER A 193 9.90 -11.74 -1.32
C SER A 193 9.60 -11.72 -2.82
N LEU A 194 9.87 -10.59 -3.48
CA LEU A 194 9.75 -10.47 -4.93
C LEU A 194 10.87 -11.24 -5.65
N LEU A 195 12.05 -11.30 -5.06
CA LEU A 195 13.18 -12.07 -5.57
C LEU A 195 13.53 -13.17 -4.56
N ASN A 196 13.80 -14.37 -5.06
CA ASN A 196 14.31 -15.46 -4.25
C ASN A 196 15.55 -15.01 -3.47
N THR A 197 15.55 -15.26 -2.15
CA THR A 197 16.57 -14.76 -1.21
C THR A 197 18.00 -15.18 -1.57
N THR A 198 18.18 -16.36 -2.16
CA THR A 198 19.51 -16.92 -2.44
C THR A 198 19.91 -16.73 -3.90
N THR A 199 19.00 -16.95 -4.84
CA THR A 199 19.30 -16.96 -6.27
C THR A 199 19.02 -15.63 -6.97
N PHE A 200 18.28 -14.73 -6.31
CA PHE A 200 17.72 -13.49 -6.89
C PHE A 200 16.83 -13.71 -8.12
N VAL A 201 16.43 -14.96 -8.39
CA VAL A 201 15.45 -15.26 -9.44
C VAL A 201 14.09 -14.66 -9.03
N PRO A 202 13.42 -13.90 -9.91
CA PRO A 202 12.13 -13.31 -9.59
C PRO A 202 11.04 -14.36 -9.29
N ASN A 203 10.36 -14.19 -8.16
CA ASN A 203 9.14 -14.92 -7.83
C ASN A 203 7.95 -14.36 -8.64
N PRO A 204 6.81 -15.08 -8.75
CA PRO A 204 5.66 -14.66 -9.56
C PRO A 204 5.18 -13.23 -9.28
N ASP A 205 5.18 -12.79 -8.02
CA ASP A 205 4.75 -11.45 -7.64
C ASP A 205 5.65 -10.33 -8.19
N TYR A 206 6.91 -10.60 -8.52
CA TYR A 206 7.74 -9.62 -9.24
C TYR A 206 7.13 -9.26 -10.58
N TYR A 207 6.63 -10.26 -11.32
CA TYR A 207 5.99 -10.04 -12.61
C TYR A 207 4.64 -9.33 -12.46
N SER A 208 3.89 -9.63 -11.39
CA SER A 208 2.69 -8.88 -11.03
C SER A 208 2.99 -7.39 -10.81
N ALA A 209 4.03 -7.07 -10.02
CA ALA A 209 4.49 -5.69 -9.83
C ALA A 209 4.98 -5.05 -11.15
N LEU A 210 5.73 -5.79 -11.97
CA LEU A 210 6.26 -5.32 -13.25
C LEU A 210 5.14 -4.96 -14.24
N LEU A 211 4.15 -5.84 -14.39
CA LEU A 211 3.00 -5.63 -15.26
C LEU A 211 2.15 -4.47 -14.77
N TRP A 212 1.86 -4.42 -13.46
CA TRP A 212 1.18 -3.27 -12.85
C TRP A 212 1.94 -1.97 -13.16
N HIS A 213 3.25 -1.94 -12.91
CA HIS A 213 4.09 -0.77 -13.17
C HIS A 213 4.08 -0.37 -14.65
N ARG A 214 4.08 -1.31 -15.60
CA ARG A 214 4.13 -1.00 -17.03
C ARG A 214 2.78 -0.57 -17.61
N LEU A 215 1.68 -1.07 -17.06
CA LEU A 215 0.35 -0.94 -17.68
C LEU A 215 -0.55 0.07 -16.94
N MET A 216 -0.60 0.02 -15.62
CA MET A 216 -1.52 0.84 -14.81
C MET A 216 -0.99 2.27 -14.64
N GLY A 217 -1.73 3.25 -15.14
CA GLY A 217 -1.39 4.67 -15.01
C GLY A 217 -1.76 5.25 -13.64
N LYS A 218 -1.42 6.52 -13.42
CA LYS A 218 -1.63 7.20 -12.12
C LYS A 218 -3.10 7.61 -11.87
N THR A 219 -3.92 7.67 -12.91
CA THR A 219 -5.34 8.06 -12.80
C THR A 219 -6.20 6.83 -12.64
N VAL A 220 -6.73 6.65 -11.42
CA VAL A 220 -7.71 5.61 -11.10
C VAL A 220 -9.08 6.02 -11.66
N LEU A 221 -9.80 5.06 -12.22
CA LEU A 221 -11.14 5.24 -12.78
C LEU A 221 -12.16 4.54 -11.89
N GLY A 222 -13.32 5.17 -11.70
CA GLY A 222 -14.45 4.51 -11.04
C GLY A 222 -14.98 3.37 -11.91
N VAL A 223 -15.38 2.26 -11.30
CA VAL A 223 -15.98 1.14 -12.02
C VAL A 223 -17.37 0.86 -11.48
N THR A 224 -18.37 0.84 -12.37
CA THR A 224 -19.71 0.35 -12.07
C THR A 224 -19.86 -1.01 -12.71
N THR A 225 -20.35 -2.00 -11.96
CA THR A 225 -20.46 -3.36 -12.48
C THR A 225 -21.68 -4.13 -11.97
N THR A 226 -22.04 -5.17 -12.71
CA THR A 226 -22.94 -6.25 -12.30
C THR A 226 -22.20 -7.54 -11.95
N ALA A 227 -20.86 -7.53 -11.96
CA ALA A 227 -20.04 -8.71 -11.75
C ALA A 227 -20.21 -9.33 -10.36
N SER A 228 -20.13 -10.66 -10.31
CA SER A 228 -20.00 -11.42 -9.07
C SER A 228 -18.74 -11.00 -8.29
N PRO A 229 -18.75 -11.04 -6.94
CA PRO A 229 -17.54 -10.79 -6.13
C PRO A 229 -16.34 -11.67 -6.50
N TYR A 230 -16.57 -12.83 -7.12
CA TYR A 230 -15.51 -13.72 -7.61
C TYR A 230 -14.79 -13.19 -8.86
N LEU A 231 -15.31 -12.18 -9.54
CA LEU A 231 -14.57 -11.44 -10.57
C LEU A 231 -14.21 -10.06 -10.03
N ARG A 232 -12.96 -9.90 -9.60
CA ARG A 232 -12.46 -8.63 -9.09
C ARG A 232 -11.92 -7.77 -10.23
N TYR A 233 -12.05 -6.46 -10.11
CA TYR A 233 -11.77 -5.55 -11.21
C TYR A 233 -11.20 -4.22 -10.71
N TYR A 234 -10.26 -3.67 -11.49
CA TYR A 234 -9.69 -2.34 -11.27
C TYR A 234 -9.41 -1.68 -12.61
N ALA A 235 -9.66 -0.37 -12.70
CA ALA A 235 -9.52 0.38 -13.95
C ALA A 235 -8.69 1.64 -13.75
N HIS A 236 -7.69 1.83 -14.61
CA HIS A 236 -6.85 3.03 -14.62
C HIS A 236 -6.76 3.58 -16.05
N CYS A 237 -6.45 4.86 -16.20
CA CYS A 237 -5.87 5.33 -17.46
C CYS A 237 -4.60 4.53 -17.76
N SER A 238 -4.35 4.22 -19.03
CA SER A 238 -3.15 3.48 -19.42
C SER A 238 -1.89 4.29 -19.16
N LYS A 239 -0.81 3.65 -18.69
CA LYS A 239 0.46 4.33 -18.49
C LYS A 239 1.13 4.66 -19.82
N GLY A 240 1.53 5.92 -19.99
CA GLY A 240 2.34 6.37 -21.13
C GLY A 240 1.61 6.44 -22.47
N ARG A 241 0.30 6.16 -22.53
CA ARG A 241 -0.49 6.21 -23.76
C ARG A 241 -1.97 6.50 -23.48
N ALA A 242 -2.70 6.97 -24.50
CA ALA A 242 -4.15 7.09 -24.41
C ALA A 242 -4.81 5.71 -24.30
N GLY A 243 -5.87 5.63 -23.49
CA GLY A 243 -6.67 4.41 -23.31
C GLY A 243 -6.85 4.02 -21.85
N ILE A 244 -7.51 2.89 -21.64
CA ILE A 244 -7.84 2.33 -20.32
C ILE A 244 -7.15 0.99 -20.15
N THR A 245 -6.55 0.76 -18.99
CA THR A 245 -6.05 -0.54 -18.58
C THR A 245 -6.99 -1.10 -17.53
N LEU A 246 -7.43 -2.35 -17.75
CA LEU A 246 -8.28 -3.10 -16.83
C LEU A 246 -7.46 -4.25 -16.24
N LEU A 247 -7.49 -4.37 -14.93
CA LEU A 247 -7.09 -5.57 -14.20
C LEU A 247 -8.37 -6.33 -13.88
N LEU A 248 -8.42 -7.61 -14.28
CA LEU A 248 -9.51 -8.53 -13.97
C LEU A 248 -8.90 -9.75 -13.27
N ILE A 249 -9.45 -10.14 -12.11
CA ILE A 249 -8.99 -11.30 -11.35
C ILE A 249 -10.17 -12.25 -11.18
N ASN A 250 -10.15 -13.38 -11.89
CA ASN A 250 -11.15 -14.42 -11.75
C ASN A 250 -10.76 -15.36 -10.60
N MET A 251 -11.46 -15.24 -9.48
CA MET A 251 -11.30 -16.08 -8.28
C MET A 251 -12.30 -17.24 -8.24
N SER A 252 -13.12 -17.44 -9.28
CA SER A 252 -14.00 -18.60 -9.36
C SER A 252 -13.25 -19.83 -9.83
N ASN A 253 -13.54 -20.98 -9.24
CA ASN A 253 -13.03 -22.28 -9.68
C ASN A 253 -13.78 -22.86 -10.89
N ASN A 254 -15.05 -22.47 -11.07
CA ASN A 254 -15.98 -23.14 -11.99
C ASN A 254 -16.68 -22.16 -12.94
N THR A 255 -16.37 -20.87 -12.88
CA THR A 255 -17.04 -19.83 -13.67
C THR A 255 -16.05 -19.15 -14.58
N ASP A 256 -16.28 -19.29 -15.88
CA ASP A 256 -15.74 -18.38 -16.89
C ASP A 256 -16.62 -17.13 -16.96
N PHE A 257 -16.00 -15.97 -17.10
CA PHE A 257 -16.71 -14.70 -17.19
C PHE A 257 -16.55 -14.09 -18.59
N ILE A 258 -17.68 -13.75 -19.21
CA ILE A 258 -17.69 -12.90 -20.41
C ILE A 258 -17.87 -11.46 -19.93
N VAL A 259 -16.84 -10.63 -20.14
CA VAL A 259 -16.83 -9.24 -19.66
C VAL A 259 -16.95 -8.28 -20.83
N LYS A 260 -17.98 -7.44 -20.82
CA LYS A 260 -18.14 -6.30 -21.73
C LYS A 260 -17.76 -5.03 -20.99
N ALA A 261 -16.74 -4.33 -21.51
CA ALA A 261 -16.29 -3.06 -20.96
C ALA A 261 -16.72 -1.89 -21.83
N ARG A 262 -17.34 -0.87 -21.24
CA ARG A 262 -17.71 0.37 -21.91
C ARG A 262 -17.14 1.57 -21.16
N SER A 263 -16.42 2.44 -21.88
CA SER A 263 -15.97 3.71 -21.33
C SER A 263 -17.11 4.71 -21.33
N ARG A 264 -17.35 5.37 -20.19
CA ARG A 264 -18.23 6.55 -20.12
C ARG A 264 -17.33 7.79 -20.13
N SER A 265 -17.06 8.29 -21.34
CA SER A 265 -16.09 9.35 -21.64
C SER A 265 -16.27 10.63 -20.82
N ASN A 266 -17.47 10.89 -20.30
CA ASN A 266 -17.78 12.12 -19.57
C ASN A 266 -17.61 12.00 -18.04
N LEU A 267 -17.28 10.82 -17.48
CA LEU A 267 -17.35 10.59 -16.01
C LEU A 267 -16.09 9.98 -15.37
N LYS A 268 -14.96 9.81 -16.09
CA LYS A 268 -13.81 9.02 -15.59
C LYS A 268 -14.25 7.66 -15.01
N GLN A 269 -15.20 7.02 -15.69
CA GLN A 269 -15.83 5.78 -15.25
C GLN A 269 -15.80 4.71 -16.36
N VAL A 270 -15.72 3.46 -15.93
CA VAL A 270 -15.89 2.27 -16.78
C VAL A 270 -17.10 1.50 -16.28
N GLN A 271 -17.96 1.10 -17.22
CA GLN A 271 -19.03 0.14 -16.94
C GLN A 271 -18.55 -1.25 -17.35
N LEU A 272 -18.62 -2.20 -16.43
CA LEU A 272 -18.33 -3.62 -16.67
C LEU A 272 -19.59 -4.45 -16.51
N GLU A 273 -20.05 -5.06 -17.59
CA GLU A 273 -21.09 -6.09 -17.56
C GLU A 273 -20.39 -7.45 -17.62
N ALA A 274 -20.53 -8.27 -16.58
CA ALA A 274 -19.95 -9.60 -16.53
C ALA A 274 -21.05 -10.65 -16.33
N GLU A 275 -21.06 -11.64 -17.19
CA GLU A 275 -21.99 -12.77 -17.15
C GLU A 275 -21.19 -14.07 -17.03
N SER A 276 -21.71 -15.04 -16.26
CA SER A 276 -21.16 -16.39 -16.24
C SER A 276 -21.33 -17.02 -17.62
N ALA A 277 -20.29 -17.64 -18.16
CA ALA A 277 -20.36 -18.36 -19.43
C ALA A 277 -21.09 -19.71 -19.31
N ALA A 278 -21.61 -20.07 -18.13
CA ALA A 278 -22.44 -21.25 -17.96
C ALA A 278 -23.78 -21.09 -18.70
N ASN A 279 -23.98 -21.92 -19.72
CA ASN A 279 -25.13 -22.03 -20.64
C ASN A 279 -25.17 -21.02 -21.82
N LYS A 280 -24.26 -21.21 -22.79
CA LYS A 280 -24.58 -21.01 -24.20
C LYS A 280 -24.42 -22.30 -24.98
#